data_AF-A0A9N9YRM4-F1
#
_entry.id   AF-A0A9N9YRM4-F1
#
_cell.length_a   1.000
_cell.length_b   1.000
_cell.length_c   1.000
_cell.angle_alpha   90.00
_cell.angle_beta   90.00
_cell.angle_gamma   90.00
#
_symmetry.space_group_name_H-M   'P 1'
#
loop_
_entity.id
_entity.type
_entity.pdbx_description
1 polymer ?
#
loop_
_entity_poly.entity_id
_entity_poly.type
_entity_poly.pdbx_seq_one_letter_code
_entity_poly.pdbx_strand_id
1 'polypeptide(L)'
;MQATRALLKRSVWKGPHLVPLPIVWPKSADDKVPPVRTQARSATILPNFVGLRFEVHNGKEYNRVLITEDMVGHKLGEFAPTRRGIVWDKRKRG
;
A
#
# COMPACT_ATOMS: atom_id res chain seq x y z
N MET A 1 19.82 11.73 -10.90
CA MET A 1 18.98 11.09 -9.87
C MET A 1 17.61 11.77 -9.91
N GLN A 2 16.56 11.09 -10.38
CA GLN A 2 15.22 11.71 -10.42
C GLN A 2 14.68 11.78 -8.99
N ALA A 3 14.42 12.99 -8.50
CA ALA A 3 13.67 13.20 -7.27
C ALA A 3 12.28 12.55 -7.42
N THR A 4 11.81 11.89 -6.37
CA THR A 4 10.55 11.14 -6.35
C THR A 4 9.40 11.95 -6.97
N ARG A 5 8.82 11.43 -8.06
CA ARG A 5 7.78 12.07 -8.89
C ARG A 5 6.43 12.29 -8.18
N ALA A 6 6.24 11.71 -7.01
CA ALA A 6 5.01 11.84 -6.24
C ALA A 6 5.07 13.08 -5.33
N LEU A 7 4.13 14.01 -5.53
CA LEU A 7 3.82 15.09 -4.60
C LEU A 7 3.41 14.48 -3.25
N LEU A 8 4.37 14.34 -2.33
CA LEU A 8 4.11 13.80 -1.01
C LEU A 8 3.10 14.71 -0.29
N LYS A 9 2.05 14.14 0.30
CA LYS A 9 1.10 14.85 1.19
C LYS A 9 1.78 15.49 2.43
N ARG A 10 3.07 15.24 2.66
CA ARG A 10 3.86 15.71 3.80
C ARG A 10 5.02 16.56 3.29
N SER A 11 5.39 17.58 4.05
CA SER A 11 6.56 18.42 3.76
C SER A 11 7.84 17.58 3.64
N VAL A 12 8.55 17.73 2.51
CA VAL A 12 9.70 16.91 2.10
C VAL A 12 10.79 16.84 3.17
N TRP A 13 11.13 17.97 3.79
CA TRP A 13 12.21 18.06 4.78
C TRP A 13 12.00 17.18 6.03
N LYS A 14 10.75 16.82 6.34
CA LYS A 14 10.44 15.94 7.49
C LYS A 14 10.63 14.46 7.17
N GLY A 15 10.87 14.11 5.91
CA GLY A 15 10.95 12.74 5.42
C GLY A 15 9.59 12.04 5.31
N PRO A 16 9.59 10.77 4.85
CA PRO A 16 8.39 9.97 4.72
C PRO A 16 7.79 9.61 6.09
N HIS A 17 6.50 9.24 6.11
CA HIS A 17 5.89 8.70 7.33
C HIS A 17 6.24 7.22 7.45
N LEU A 18 7.10 6.92 8.42
CA LEU A 18 7.57 5.58 8.77
C LEU A 18 6.76 5.02 9.93
N VAL A 19 6.45 3.74 9.86
CA VAL A 19 5.76 2.98 10.93
C VAL A 19 6.52 1.66 11.09
N PRO A 20 6.73 1.18 12.33
CA PRO A 20 7.30 -0.15 12.52
C PRO A 20 6.36 -1.21 11.93
N LEU A 21 6.87 -2.00 10.98
CA LEU A 21 6.17 -3.10 10.34
C LEU A 21 6.97 -4.38 10.55
N PRO A 22 6.32 -5.54 10.82
CA PRO A 22 7.00 -6.81 11.00
C PRO A 22 7.42 -7.40 9.64
N ILE A 23 8.37 -6.73 8.98
CA ILE A 23 8.87 -7.12 7.66
C ILE A 23 9.95 -8.17 7.83
N VAL A 24 9.75 -9.32 7.19
CA VAL A 24 10.77 -10.34 7.03
C VAL A 24 11.35 -10.19 5.63
N TRP A 25 12.67 -10.03 5.55
CA TRP A 25 13.39 -9.90 4.29
C TRP A 25 13.69 -11.30 3.73
N PRO A 26 13.42 -11.57 2.44
CA PRO A 26 13.90 -12.80 1.81
C PRO A 26 15.42 -12.83 1.86
N LYS A 27 16.01 -13.98 2.20
CA LYS A 27 17.46 -14.17 2.17
C LYS A 27 17.89 -14.78 0.84
N SER A 28 17.01 -15.55 0.20
CA SER A 28 17.16 -16.15 -1.12
C SER A 28 15.96 -15.83 -2.01
N ALA A 29 16.10 -16.02 -3.33
CA ALA A 29 15.01 -15.77 -4.30
C ALA A 29 13.84 -16.77 -4.14
N ASP A 30 14.10 -17.98 -3.67
CA ASP A 30 13.11 -19.04 -3.48
C ASP A 30 12.45 -18.99 -2.09
N ASP A 31 12.91 -18.11 -1.21
CA ASP A 31 12.36 -17.99 0.14
C ASP A 31 10.90 -17.51 0.08
N LYS A 32 10.00 -18.36 0.55
CA LYS A 32 8.57 -18.01 0.66
C LYS A 32 8.36 -17.06 1.84
N VAL A 33 8.45 -15.75 1.56
CA VAL A 33 8.18 -14.71 2.56
C VAL A 33 6.67 -14.63 2.86
N PRO A 34 6.25 -14.72 4.13
CA PRO A 34 4.85 -14.54 4.48
C PRO A 34 4.38 -13.10 4.22
N PRO A 35 3.11 -12.90 3.84
CA PRO A 35 2.59 -11.56 3.63
C PRO A 35 2.56 -10.76 4.95
N VAL A 36 2.93 -9.47 4.86
CA VAL A 36 2.99 -8.57 6.00
C VAL A 36 1.59 -8.03 6.30
N ARG A 37 0.97 -8.49 7.38
CA ARG A 37 -0.32 -7.96 7.88
C ARG A 37 -0.12 -6.61 8.55
N THR A 38 -0.90 -5.61 8.14
CA THR A 38 -0.82 -4.27 8.71
C THR A 38 -2.15 -3.52 8.72
N GLN A 39 -2.36 -2.76 9.79
CA GLN A 39 -3.43 -1.76 9.91
C GLN A 39 -2.91 -0.33 9.66
N ALA A 40 -1.60 -0.17 9.46
CA ALA A 40 -0.94 1.12 9.29
C ALA A 40 -1.16 1.71 7.88
N ARG A 41 -2.40 2.12 7.59
CA ARG A 41 -2.81 2.68 6.28
C ARG A 41 -2.08 3.97 5.90
N SER A 42 -1.55 4.70 6.87
CA SER A 42 -0.79 5.95 6.68
C SER A 42 0.68 5.74 6.32
N ALA A 43 1.20 4.52 6.43
CA ALA A 43 2.59 4.20 6.15
C ALA A 43 2.93 4.47 4.67
N THR A 44 4.10 5.07 4.45
CA THR A 44 4.61 5.37 3.12
C THR A 44 5.26 4.13 2.53
N ILE A 45 4.99 3.84 1.27
CA ILE A 45 5.66 2.76 0.55
C ILE A 45 7.09 3.21 0.26
N LEU A 46 8.04 2.48 0.83
CA LEU A 46 9.48 2.72 0.63
C LEU A 46 9.98 1.91 -0.57
N PRO A 47 11.07 2.33 -1.23
CA PRO A 47 11.71 1.55 -2.30
C PRO A 47 12.03 0.11 -1.88
N ASN A 48 12.41 -0.10 -0.63
CA ASN A 48 12.73 -1.43 -0.11
C ASN A 48 11.52 -2.36 -0.05
N PHE A 49 10.28 -1.86 -0.17
CA PHE A 49 9.07 -2.70 -0.08
C PHE A 49 8.69 -3.35 -1.41
N VAL A 50 9.37 -3.01 -2.51
CA VAL A 50 9.10 -3.57 -3.83
C VAL A 50 9.30 -5.08 -3.81
N GLY A 51 8.33 -5.81 -4.36
CA GLY A 51 8.32 -7.29 -4.37
C GLY A 51 7.75 -7.93 -3.10
N LEU A 52 7.51 -7.18 -2.02
CA LEU A 52 6.84 -7.69 -0.83
C LEU A 52 5.32 -7.72 -1.01
N ARG A 53 4.67 -8.66 -0.31
CA ARG A 53 3.21 -8.79 -0.26
C ARG A 53 2.71 -8.24 1.06
N PHE A 54 1.79 -7.29 0.99
CA PHE A 54 1.13 -6.71 2.16
C PHE A 54 -0.33 -7.15 2.24
N GLU A 55 -0.79 -7.39 3.45
CA GLU A 55 -2.20 -7.56 3.79
C GLU A 55 -2.62 -6.29 4.52
N VAL A 56 -3.27 -5.36 3.81
CA VAL A 56 -3.66 -4.04 4.32
C VAL A 56 -5.12 -4.06 4.78
N HIS A 57 -5.37 -3.67 6.02
CA HIS A 57 -6.73 -3.63 6.57
C HIS A 57 -7.57 -2.51 5.94
N ASN A 58 -8.77 -2.83 5.46
CA ASN A 58 -9.71 -1.87 4.86
C ASN A 58 -10.82 -1.41 5.83
N GLY A 59 -10.80 -1.87 7.09
CA GLY A 59 -11.84 -1.62 8.09
C GLY A 59 -12.68 -2.85 8.43
N LYS A 60 -12.66 -3.88 7.58
CA LYS A 60 -13.38 -5.15 7.77
C LYS A 60 -12.49 -6.35 7.46
N GLU A 61 -11.78 -6.31 6.35
CA GLU A 61 -10.98 -7.40 5.81
C GLU A 61 -9.57 -6.91 5.45
N TYR A 62 -8.65 -7.86 5.24
CA TYR A 62 -7.28 -7.59 4.83
C TYR A 62 -7.13 -7.80 3.32
N ASN A 63 -6.89 -6.71 2.59
CA ASN A 63 -6.67 -6.74 1.15
C ASN A 63 -5.21 -7.10 0.87
N ARG A 64 -4.98 -8.13 0.05
CA ARG A 64 -3.64 -8.50 -0.41
C ARG A 64 -3.18 -7.58 -1.54
N VAL A 65 -2.02 -6.96 -1.36
CA VAL A 65 -1.39 -6.04 -2.31
C VAL A 65 0.05 -6.49 -2.52
N LEU A 66 0.44 -6.74 -3.78
CA LEU A 66 1.84 -6.91 -4.18
C LEU A 66 2.38 -5.54 -4.58
N ILE A 67 3.49 -5.12 -3.97
CA ILE A 67 4.04 -3.78 -4.19
C ILE A 67 4.93 -3.78 -5.44
N THR A 68 4.63 -2.88 -6.38
CA THR A 68 5.44 -2.60 -7.57
C THR A 68 6.20 -1.28 -7.41
N GLU A 69 7.17 -1.03 -8.30
CA GLU A 69 8.01 0.19 -8.28
C GLU A 69 7.18 1.47 -8.42
N ASP A 70 6.12 1.46 -9.23
CA ASP A 70 5.24 2.62 -9.44
C ASP A 70 4.47 3.02 -8.18
N MET A 71 4.38 2.14 -7.18
CA MET A 71 3.69 2.42 -5.92
C MET A 71 4.58 3.16 -4.90
N VAL A 72 5.88 3.32 -5.18
CA VAL A 72 6.81 3.96 -4.25
C VAL A 72 6.44 5.42 -4.03
N GLY A 73 6.36 5.83 -2.75
CA GLY A 73 5.94 7.17 -2.34
C GLY A 73 4.43 7.32 -2.04
N HIS A 74 3.60 6.36 -2.46
CA HIS A 74 2.19 6.30 -2.10
C HIS A 74 1.97 5.79 -0.67
N LYS A 75 0.71 5.84 -0.21
CA LYS A 75 0.30 5.29 1.08
C LYS A 75 -0.30 3.90 0.91
N LEU A 76 0.00 2.97 1.83
CA LEU A 76 -0.57 1.62 1.81
C LEU A 76 -2.11 1.63 1.75
N GLY A 77 -2.75 2.58 2.43
CA GLY A 77 -4.20 2.71 2.45
C GLY A 77 -4.85 3.09 1.11
N GLU A 78 -4.09 3.62 0.15
CA GLU A 78 -4.59 3.97 -1.19
C GLU A 78 -4.94 2.72 -2.01
N PHE A 79 -4.28 1.59 -1.71
CA PHE A 79 -4.50 0.30 -2.39
C PHE A 79 -5.54 -0.59 -1.69
N ALA A 80 -6.16 -0.11 -0.61
CA ALA A 80 -7.19 -0.82 0.15
C ALA A 80 -8.43 0.07 0.31
N PRO A 81 -9.38 0.04 -0.65
CA PRO A 81 -10.59 0.87 -0.60
C PRO A 81 -11.47 0.46 0.58
N THR A 82 -11.94 1.46 1.34
CA THR A 82 -12.75 1.26 2.56
C THR A 82 -14.25 1.22 2.30
N ARG A 83 -14.69 1.81 1.18
CA ARG A 83 -16.10 1.85 0.77
C ARG A 83 -16.24 1.12 -0.56
N ARG A 84 -17.36 0.42 -0.72
CA ARG A 84 -17.74 -0.15 -2.01
C ARG A 84 -18.03 0.98 -2.99
N GLY A 85 -17.61 0.81 -4.24
CA GLY A 85 -17.91 1.76 -5.31
C GLY A 85 -19.41 1.92 -5.47
N ILE A 86 -19.87 3.15 -5.61
CA ILE A 86 -21.28 3.43 -5.90
C ILE A 86 -21.51 3.10 -7.37
N VAL A 87 -22.32 2.08 -7.64
CA VAL A 87 -22.79 1.78 -9.00
C VAL A 87 -24.20 2.36 -9.10
N TRP A 88 -24.36 3.41 -9.90
CA TRP A 88 -25.69 3.90 -10.21
C TRP A 88 -26.30 3.05 -11.32
N ASP A 89 -27.30 2.25 -10.97
CA ASP A 89 -28.01 1.40 -11.92
C ASP A 89 -29.14 2.20 -12.58
N LYS A 90 -29.04 2.37 -13.91
CA LYS A 90 -30.02 3.04 -14.78
C LYS A 90 -31.21 2.15 -15.15
N ARG A 91 -31.52 1.06 -14.43
CA ARG A 91 -32.67 0.22 -14.77
C ARG A 91 -33.96 1.07 -14.78
N LYS A 92 -34.51 1.24 -15.98
CA LYS A 92 -35.68 2.07 -16.30
C LYS A 92 -36.88 1.57 -15.49
N ARG A 93 -37.56 2.50 -14.81
CA ARG A 93 -38.96 2.34 -14.42
C ARG A 93 -39.76 2.18 -15.72
N GLY A 94 -40.21 0.95 -15.99
CA GLY A 94 -41.36 0.70 -16.84
C GLY A 94 -42.64 0.96 -16.04
#